data_AF-A0A521GV06-F1
#
_entry.id   AF-A0A521GV06-F1
#
_cell.length_a   1.000
_cell.length_b   1.000
_cell.length_c   1.000
_cell.angle_alpha   90.00
_cell.angle_beta   90.00
_cell.angle_gamma   90.00
#
_symmetry.space_group_name_H-M   'P 1'
#
loop_
_entity.id
_entity.type
_entity.pdbx_description
1 polymer ?
#
loop_
_entity_poly.entity_id
_entity_poly.type
_entity_poly.pdbx_seq_one_letter_code
_entity_poly.pdbx_strand_id
1 'polypeptide(L)'
;MKAEHLGASSQAAAGSRRRLLRISFLPPALALLLAYPAAIRPARPPACLPPVPAGAALRAAATLAAEPDPAQAGYVRARTVAAQIRTGVAPGREEAVQREMELWVSALAQLPQAAALPWKSWVAETAQPLPELALSLFRAARRLQGPAVLAWAEPLDARTTPRALRLEILAAFWAYDPMLGWNRTAKALDEPPRGNEPFLADLVRLVLAPQPSADATELLLRVARKPGGGTNERCAAIEALAQRGARAAAPDLEAIFLSESGDLTVQTTALSAICALDRVLCHRILLERMPEPGTRPLLYEAMRKLRIQEGLPEVPPYLAGS
;
A
#
# COMPACT_ATOMS: atom_id res chain seq x y z
N MET A 1 2.68 81.84 9.70
CA MET A 1 3.32 82.18 8.40
C MET A 1 2.66 81.34 7.32
N LYS A 2 2.03 82.03 6.36
CA LYS A 2 1.66 81.69 4.95
C LYS A 2 1.25 80.23 4.64
N ALA A 3 0.00 79.91 4.29
CA ALA A 3 -0.76 80.24 3.05
C ALA A 3 -0.03 79.65 1.82
N GLU A 4 -0.60 78.79 0.96
CA GLU A 4 -1.75 78.92 0.05
C GLU A 4 -1.89 77.59 -0.70
N HIS A 5 -3.09 77.01 -0.86
CA HIS A 5 -3.99 77.10 -2.01
C HIS A 5 -3.49 76.54 -3.36
N LEU A 6 -4.32 75.65 -3.92
CA LEU A 6 -4.85 75.57 -5.30
C LEU A 6 -5.16 74.09 -5.58
N GLY A 7 -6.28 73.67 -6.16
CA GLY A 7 -7.35 74.36 -6.87
C GLY A 7 -8.09 73.25 -7.62
N ALA A 8 -9.42 73.30 -7.59
CA ALA A 8 -10.32 72.32 -8.19
C ALA A 8 -10.57 72.57 -9.69
N SER A 9 -11.26 71.61 -10.32
CA SER A 9 -11.95 71.65 -11.62
C SER A 9 -11.10 71.38 -12.87
N SER A 10 -11.60 70.88 -13.99
CA SER A 10 -12.81 70.16 -14.43
C SER A 10 -12.67 70.10 -15.96
N GLN A 11 -13.03 68.98 -16.60
CA GLN A 11 -13.48 68.76 -18.00
C GLN A 11 -12.93 67.42 -18.52
N ALA A 12 -13.74 66.36 -18.64
CA ALA A 12 -14.76 66.09 -19.66
C ALA A 12 -14.17 65.87 -21.07
N ALA A 13 -14.12 64.60 -21.53
CA ALA A 13 -14.79 64.14 -22.76
C ALA A 13 -14.29 62.75 -23.23
N ALA A 14 -15.26 62.00 -23.77
CA ALA A 14 -15.14 60.90 -24.75
C ALA A 14 -14.33 59.65 -24.32
N GLY A 15 -14.94 58.49 -24.12
CA GLY A 15 -15.88 57.86 -25.05
C GLY A 15 -15.15 56.82 -25.90
N SER A 16 -14.89 55.63 -25.35
CA SER A 16 -14.57 54.45 -26.16
C SER A 16 -15.09 53.20 -25.47
N ARG A 17 -16.24 52.73 -25.97
CA ARG A 17 -16.85 51.44 -25.64
C ARG A 17 -15.94 50.32 -26.15
N ARG A 18 -15.08 49.77 -25.29
CA ARG A 18 -14.51 48.43 -25.51
C ARG A 18 -15.32 47.43 -24.71
N ARG A 19 -16.12 46.63 -25.43
CA ARG A 19 -16.75 45.40 -24.91
C ARG A 19 -15.62 44.47 -24.47
N LEU A 20 -15.38 44.40 -23.16
CA LEU A 20 -14.57 43.34 -22.57
C LEU A 20 -15.42 42.08 -22.57
N LEU A 21 -15.04 41.12 -23.42
CA LEU A 21 -15.41 39.72 -23.26
C LEU A 21 -15.01 39.30 -21.85
N ARG A 22 -16.00 39.17 -20.95
CA ARG A 22 -15.84 38.44 -19.69
C ARG A 22 -15.66 36.97 -20.06
N ILE A 23 -14.41 36.58 -20.31
CA ILE A 23 -14.00 35.18 -20.22
C ILE A 23 -14.05 34.88 -18.72
N SER A 24 -15.14 34.24 -18.29
CA SER A 24 -15.26 33.70 -16.95
C SER A 24 -14.15 32.69 -16.75
N PHE A 25 -13.09 33.11 -16.07
CA PHE A 25 -12.08 32.20 -15.54
C PHE A 25 -12.80 31.28 -14.56
N LEU A 26 -13.01 30.02 -14.98
CA LEU A 26 -13.33 28.96 -14.04
C LEU A 26 -12.21 28.94 -12.98
N PRO A 27 -12.54 28.96 -11.68
CA PRO A 27 -11.53 28.86 -10.64
C PRO A 27 -10.78 27.52 -10.80
N PRO A 28 -9.44 27.50 -10.65
CA PRO A 28 -8.63 26.31 -10.83
C PRO A 28 -9.02 25.13 -9.90
N ALA A 29 -9.83 25.38 -8.87
CA ALA A 29 -10.43 24.35 -8.02
C ALA A 29 -11.41 23.41 -8.75
N LEU A 30 -12.03 23.86 -9.85
CA LEU A 30 -12.98 23.06 -10.64
C LEU A 30 -12.31 22.22 -11.74
N ALA A 31 -11.10 22.59 -12.19
CA ALA A 31 -10.32 21.80 -13.14
C ALA A 31 -9.75 20.50 -12.50
N LEU A 32 -9.62 20.46 -11.18
CA LEU A 32 -9.28 19.25 -10.42
C LEU A 32 -10.44 18.25 -10.30
N LEU A 33 -11.68 18.65 -10.60
CA LEU A 33 -12.87 17.79 -10.47
C LEU A 33 -13.23 17.01 -11.73
N LEU A 34 -12.65 17.34 -12.89
CA LEU A 34 -12.77 16.54 -14.12
C LEU A 34 -11.64 15.50 -14.27
N ALA A 35 -10.62 15.58 -13.43
CA ALA A 35 -9.66 14.51 -13.21
C ALA A 35 -10.07 13.70 -11.96
N TYR A 36 -11.33 13.25 -11.91
CA TYR A 36 -11.71 12.16 -11.02
C TYR A 36 -11.18 10.89 -11.70
N PRO A 37 -10.10 10.25 -11.22
CA PRO A 37 -9.74 8.97 -11.78
C PRO A 37 -10.81 7.99 -11.30
N ALA A 38 -11.72 7.63 -12.21
CA ALA A 38 -12.05 6.23 -12.34
C ALA A 38 -10.71 5.48 -12.32
N ALA A 39 -10.49 4.69 -11.27
CA ALA A 39 -9.23 4.05 -10.93
C ALA A 39 -8.16 4.93 -10.26
N ILE A 40 -8.30 5.15 -8.94
CA ILE A 40 -7.19 4.72 -8.08
C ILE A 40 -7.14 3.20 -8.26
N ARG A 41 -6.50 2.74 -9.35
CA ARG A 41 -6.04 1.37 -9.42
C ARG A 41 -5.17 1.25 -8.17
N PRO A 42 -5.44 0.32 -7.24
CA PRO A 42 -4.48 0.05 -6.19
C PRO A 42 -3.15 -0.11 -6.90
N ALA A 43 -2.13 0.66 -6.49
CA ALA A 43 -0.79 0.53 -7.05
C ALA A 43 -0.53 -0.96 -7.14
N ARG A 44 -0.51 -1.48 -8.38
CA ARG A 44 -0.48 -2.92 -8.61
C ARG A 44 0.72 -3.37 -7.78
N PRO A 45 0.54 -4.26 -6.78
CA PRO A 45 1.69 -4.71 -6.01
C PRO A 45 2.74 -5.11 -7.03
N PRO A 46 4.00 -4.67 -6.87
CA PRO A 46 5.04 -4.85 -7.89
C PRO A 46 4.92 -6.27 -8.38
N ALA A 47 4.55 -6.43 -9.66
CA ALA A 47 4.06 -7.69 -10.17
C ALA A 47 5.09 -8.75 -9.79
N CYS A 48 4.71 -9.65 -8.87
CA CYS A 48 5.62 -10.71 -8.47
C CYS A 48 5.99 -11.44 -9.76
N LEU A 49 7.28 -11.50 -10.06
CA LEU A 49 7.73 -12.26 -11.20
C LEU A 49 7.17 -13.67 -11.09
N PRO A 50 6.69 -14.26 -12.20
CA PRO A 50 6.21 -15.62 -12.17
C PRO A 50 7.31 -16.53 -11.60
N PRO A 51 6.94 -17.54 -10.79
CA PRO A 51 7.92 -18.44 -10.21
C PRO A 51 8.76 -19.11 -11.31
N VAL A 52 10.04 -19.34 -11.02
CA VAL A 52 10.94 -20.07 -11.93
C VAL A 52 10.34 -21.45 -12.21
N PRO A 53 10.18 -21.85 -13.48
CA PRO A 53 9.66 -23.17 -13.81
C PRO A 53 10.52 -24.28 -13.18
N ALA A 54 9.90 -25.26 -12.54
CA ALA A 54 10.61 -26.33 -11.82
C ALA A 54 11.65 -27.04 -12.70
N GLY A 55 11.34 -27.29 -13.98
CA GLY A 55 12.28 -27.90 -14.92
C GLY A 55 13.52 -27.04 -15.21
N ALA A 56 13.42 -25.71 -15.15
CA ALA A 56 14.57 -24.82 -15.30
C ALA A 56 15.46 -24.88 -14.05
N ALA A 57 14.86 -24.85 -12.86
CA ALA A 57 15.59 -24.97 -11.59
C ALA A 57 16.32 -26.32 -11.47
N LEU A 58 15.69 -27.43 -11.88
CA LEU A 58 16.31 -28.76 -11.89
C LEU A 58 17.51 -28.84 -12.84
N ARG A 59 17.40 -28.27 -14.05
CA ARG A 59 18.55 -28.22 -14.98
C ARG A 59 19.70 -27.39 -14.42
N ALA A 60 19.40 -26.23 -13.85
CA ALA A 60 20.42 -25.40 -13.21
C ALA A 60 21.07 -26.11 -12.01
N ALA A 61 20.29 -26.87 -11.22
CA ALA A 61 20.80 -27.68 -10.12
C ALA A 61 21.70 -28.82 -10.61
N ALA A 62 21.37 -29.46 -11.74
CA ALA A 62 22.23 -30.45 -12.36
C ALA A 62 23.58 -29.84 -12.81
N THR A 63 23.58 -28.60 -13.32
CA THR A 63 24.81 -27.87 -13.61
C THR A 63 25.63 -27.60 -12.34
N LEU A 64 24.99 -27.20 -11.25
CA LEU A 64 25.67 -26.99 -9.97
C LEU A 64 26.24 -28.29 -9.40
N ALA A 65 25.54 -29.42 -9.56
CA ALA A 65 25.97 -30.72 -9.04
C ALA A 65 27.29 -31.22 -9.67
N ALA A 66 27.69 -30.68 -10.82
CA ALA A 66 28.98 -30.98 -11.45
C ALA A 66 30.15 -30.17 -10.86
N GLU A 67 29.88 -29.14 -10.04
CA GLU A 67 30.89 -28.31 -9.40
C GLU A 67 31.47 -29.02 -8.15
N PRO A 68 32.74 -28.77 -7.79
CA PRO A 68 33.35 -29.33 -6.57
C PRO A 68 32.61 -28.97 -5.28
N ASP A 69 32.06 -27.75 -5.22
CA ASP A 69 31.18 -27.28 -4.15
C ASP A 69 29.91 -26.67 -4.78
N PRO A 70 28.88 -27.50 -5.05
CA PRO A 70 27.64 -27.06 -5.69
C PRO A 70 26.93 -25.93 -4.93
N ALA A 71 27.01 -25.97 -3.60
CA ALA A 71 26.34 -25.02 -2.73
C ALA A 71 27.02 -23.64 -2.81
N GLN A 72 28.33 -23.60 -2.65
CA GLN A 72 29.08 -22.36 -2.73
C GLN A 72 29.04 -21.79 -4.16
N ALA A 73 29.17 -22.63 -5.19
CA ALA A 73 29.08 -22.20 -6.58
C ALA A 73 27.72 -21.56 -6.89
N GLY A 74 26.62 -22.16 -6.44
CA GLY A 74 25.28 -21.62 -6.62
C GLY A 74 25.07 -20.30 -5.87
N TYR A 75 25.54 -20.20 -4.63
CA TYR A 75 25.47 -18.97 -3.83
C TYR A 75 26.27 -17.83 -4.47
N VAL A 76 27.51 -18.10 -4.91
CA VAL A 76 28.35 -17.12 -5.60
C VAL A 76 27.70 -16.65 -6.89
N ARG A 77 27.16 -17.55 -7.72
CA ARG A 77 26.44 -17.17 -8.95
C ARG A 77 25.24 -16.27 -8.64
N ALA A 78 24.39 -16.65 -7.68
CA ALA A 78 23.25 -15.83 -7.26
C ALA A 78 23.68 -14.44 -6.75
N ARG A 79 24.75 -14.40 -5.95
CA ARG A 79 25.35 -13.16 -5.42
C ARG A 79 25.91 -12.26 -6.52
N THR A 80 26.63 -12.83 -7.49
CA THR A 80 27.18 -12.08 -8.62
C THR A 80 26.06 -11.45 -9.46
N VAL A 81 25.00 -12.20 -9.74
CA VAL A 81 23.84 -11.68 -10.48
C VAL A 81 23.12 -10.60 -9.69
N ALA A 82 22.91 -10.79 -8.39
CA ALA A 82 22.31 -9.77 -7.51
C ALA A 82 23.16 -8.49 -7.43
N ALA A 83 24.48 -8.61 -7.43
CA ALA A 83 25.37 -7.46 -7.44
C ALA A 83 25.23 -6.63 -8.73
N GLN A 84 25.00 -7.26 -9.88
CA GLN A 84 24.76 -6.57 -11.15
C GLN A 84 23.51 -5.68 -11.09
N ILE A 85 22.45 -6.13 -10.42
CA ILE A 85 21.23 -5.34 -10.19
C ILE A 85 21.56 -4.01 -9.49
N ARG A 86 22.47 -4.05 -8.52
CA ARG A 86 22.86 -2.88 -7.70
C ARG A 86 23.82 -1.95 -8.42
N THR A 87 24.74 -2.49 -9.24
CA THR A 87 25.73 -1.69 -9.98
C THR A 87 25.15 -1.02 -11.23
N GLY A 88 23.90 -1.35 -11.59
CA GLY A 88 23.20 -0.81 -12.75
C GLY A 88 23.09 -1.85 -13.85
N VAL A 89 21.84 -2.16 -14.21
CA VAL A 89 21.49 -3.03 -15.33
C VAL A 89 20.99 -2.15 -16.47
N ALA A 90 21.29 -2.53 -17.72
CA ALA A 90 20.77 -1.82 -18.87
C ALA A 90 19.22 -1.82 -18.85
N PRO A 91 18.56 -0.70 -19.18
CA PRO A 91 17.10 -0.63 -19.24
C PRO A 91 16.51 -1.76 -20.09
N GLY A 92 15.52 -2.47 -19.54
CA GLY A 92 14.87 -3.62 -20.18
C GLY A 92 15.52 -4.96 -19.89
N ARG A 93 16.59 -5.02 -19.09
CA ARG A 93 17.22 -6.26 -18.63
C ARG A 93 16.99 -6.58 -17.16
N GLU A 94 16.38 -5.68 -16.40
CA GLU A 94 16.18 -5.82 -14.95
C GLU A 94 15.42 -7.10 -14.60
N GLU A 95 14.32 -7.37 -15.33
CA GLU A 95 13.53 -8.57 -15.15
C GLU A 95 14.32 -9.84 -15.50
N ALA A 96 15.15 -9.80 -16.54
CA ALA A 96 15.97 -10.95 -16.92
C ALA A 96 17.02 -11.27 -15.85
N VAL A 97 17.71 -10.26 -15.33
CA VAL A 97 18.72 -10.40 -14.26
C VAL A 97 18.06 -10.88 -12.97
N GLN A 98 16.88 -10.34 -12.61
CA GLN A 98 16.13 -10.81 -11.44
C GLN A 98 15.70 -12.28 -11.61
N ARG A 99 15.21 -12.69 -12.79
CA ARG A 99 14.86 -14.09 -13.07
C ARG A 99 16.07 -15.02 -13.00
N GLU A 100 17.24 -14.56 -13.43
CA GLU A 100 18.48 -15.34 -13.33
C GLU A 100 18.91 -15.52 -11.86
N MET A 101 18.82 -14.48 -11.04
CA MET A 101 19.09 -14.59 -9.60
C MET A 101 18.13 -15.61 -8.95
N GLU A 102 16.83 -15.51 -9.22
CA GLU A 102 15.81 -16.43 -8.71
C GLU A 102 16.04 -17.87 -9.22
N LEU A 103 16.56 -18.04 -10.44
CA LEU A 103 16.91 -19.34 -10.99
C LEU A 103 18.01 -20.01 -10.16
N TRP A 104 19.09 -19.29 -9.83
CA TRP A 104 20.19 -19.83 -9.05
C TRP A 104 19.78 -20.14 -7.60
N VAL A 105 18.98 -19.26 -6.97
CA VAL A 105 18.42 -19.55 -5.64
C VAL A 105 17.48 -20.76 -5.67
N SER A 106 16.67 -20.88 -6.72
CA SER A 106 15.80 -22.05 -6.90
C SER A 106 16.61 -23.33 -7.13
N ALA A 107 17.71 -23.25 -7.88
CA ALA A 107 18.62 -24.38 -8.10
C ALA A 107 19.29 -24.85 -6.80
N LEU A 108 19.73 -23.92 -5.94
CA LEU A 108 20.25 -24.25 -4.60
C LEU A 108 19.23 -25.03 -3.78
N ALA A 109 17.94 -24.66 -3.89
CA ALA A 109 16.87 -25.34 -3.18
C ALA A 109 16.52 -26.74 -3.73
N GLN A 110 17.04 -27.11 -4.91
CA GLN A 110 16.88 -28.46 -5.50
C GLN A 110 18.07 -29.39 -5.20
N LEU A 111 19.14 -28.90 -4.57
CA LEU A 111 20.29 -29.73 -4.23
C LEU A 111 19.89 -30.79 -3.16
N PRO A 112 20.48 -32.01 -3.19
CA PRO A 112 20.19 -33.04 -2.18
C PRO A 112 20.42 -32.57 -0.73
N GLN A 113 21.41 -31.72 -0.52
CA GLN A 113 21.77 -31.13 0.78
C GLN A 113 21.06 -29.80 1.08
N ALA A 114 20.05 -29.39 0.30
CA ALA A 114 19.43 -28.07 0.39
C ALA A 114 18.96 -27.70 1.81
N ALA A 115 18.40 -28.66 2.56
CA ALA A 115 17.92 -28.40 3.93
C ALA A 115 19.03 -28.02 4.91
N ALA A 116 20.26 -28.52 4.69
CA ALA A 116 21.43 -28.32 5.55
C ALA A 116 22.30 -27.13 5.12
N LEU A 117 21.94 -26.42 4.05
CA LEU A 117 22.68 -25.24 3.62
C LEU A 117 22.63 -24.12 4.67
N PRO A 118 23.65 -23.25 4.72
CA PRO A 118 23.78 -22.22 5.75
C PRO A 118 22.89 -20.99 5.42
N TRP A 119 21.60 -21.23 5.20
CA TRP A 119 20.60 -20.22 4.82
C TRP A 119 20.59 -19.01 5.76
N LYS A 120 20.66 -19.26 7.07
CA LYS A 120 20.69 -18.21 8.09
C LYS A 120 21.83 -17.22 7.86
N SER A 121 23.06 -17.70 7.69
CA SER A 121 24.21 -16.81 7.51
C SER A 121 24.18 -16.12 6.15
N TRP A 122 23.76 -16.81 5.08
CA TRP A 122 23.64 -16.20 3.77
C TRP A 122 22.58 -15.08 3.74
N VAL A 123 21.42 -15.27 4.36
CA VAL A 123 20.39 -14.22 4.48
C VAL A 123 20.92 -13.04 5.29
N ALA A 124 21.58 -13.30 6.43
CA ALA A 124 22.11 -12.23 7.29
C ALA A 124 23.23 -11.43 6.59
N GLU A 125 24.16 -12.10 5.90
CA GLU A 125 25.25 -11.47 5.15
C GLU A 125 24.72 -10.58 4.01
N THR A 126 23.66 -11.04 3.33
CA THR A 126 23.15 -10.38 2.12
C THR A 126 22.07 -9.34 2.40
N ALA A 127 21.45 -9.33 3.58
CA ALA A 127 20.31 -8.48 3.90
C ALA A 127 20.51 -7.00 3.51
N GLN A 128 21.62 -6.38 3.93
CA GLN A 128 21.91 -4.98 3.61
C GLN A 128 22.51 -4.75 2.22
N PRO A 129 23.58 -5.47 1.82
CA PRO A 129 24.21 -5.19 0.54
C PRO A 129 23.34 -5.59 -0.66
N LEU A 130 22.59 -6.70 -0.56
CA LEU A 130 21.85 -7.35 -1.64
C LEU A 130 20.45 -7.79 -1.15
N PRO A 131 19.55 -6.85 -0.81
CA PRO A 131 18.27 -7.16 -0.17
C PRO A 131 17.35 -8.06 -1.01
N GLU A 132 17.41 -7.97 -2.33
CA GLU A 132 16.65 -8.83 -3.26
C GLU A 132 17.08 -10.29 -3.16
N LEU A 133 18.39 -10.54 -3.01
CA LEU A 133 18.93 -11.87 -2.81
C LEU A 133 18.56 -12.41 -1.43
N ALA A 134 18.67 -11.59 -0.38
CA ALA A 134 18.32 -11.99 0.98
C ALA A 134 16.85 -12.42 1.09
N LEU A 135 15.94 -11.69 0.44
CA LEU A 135 14.53 -12.06 0.33
C LEU A 135 14.34 -13.41 -0.37
N SER A 136 15.02 -13.61 -1.50
CA SER A 136 14.92 -14.84 -2.30
C SER A 136 15.44 -16.06 -1.53
N LEU A 137 16.60 -15.90 -0.87
CA LEU A 137 17.19 -16.91 0.01
C LEU A 137 16.26 -17.23 1.18
N PHE A 138 15.67 -16.22 1.83
CA PHE A 138 14.73 -16.44 2.92
C PHE A 138 13.49 -17.22 2.46
N ARG A 139 12.92 -16.89 1.30
CA ARG A 139 11.79 -17.64 0.71
C ARG A 139 12.15 -19.09 0.40
N ALA A 140 13.34 -19.33 -0.14
CA ALA A 140 13.83 -20.68 -0.41
C ALA A 140 14.00 -21.47 0.91
N ALA A 141 14.66 -20.87 1.90
CA ALA A 141 14.85 -21.47 3.21
C ALA A 141 13.52 -21.78 3.90
N ARG A 142 12.55 -20.85 3.84
CA ARG A 142 11.20 -21.03 4.38
C ARG A 142 10.49 -22.25 3.78
N ARG A 143 10.57 -22.44 2.46
CA ARG A 143 9.97 -23.61 1.79
C ARG A 143 10.62 -24.93 2.21
N LEU A 144 11.93 -24.93 2.47
CA LEU A 144 12.69 -26.14 2.81
C LEU A 144 12.63 -26.50 4.30
N GLN A 145 12.73 -25.50 5.17
CA GLN A 145 12.82 -25.66 6.63
C GLN A 145 11.48 -25.54 7.33
N GLY A 146 10.45 -24.99 6.67
CA GLY A 146 9.13 -24.80 7.25
C GLY A 146 9.20 -23.98 8.54
N PRO A 147 8.53 -24.40 9.63
CA PRO A 147 8.54 -23.70 10.92
C PRO A 147 9.93 -23.51 11.54
N ALA A 148 10.92 -24.36 11.22
CA ALA A 148 12.27 -24.23 11.78
C ALA A 148 12.96 -22.92 11.37
N VAL A 149 12.49 -22.26 10.30
CA VAL A 149 12.96 -20.94 9.87
C VAL A 149 12.76 -19.87 10.96
N LEU A 150 11.74 -20.03 11.82
CA LEU A 150 11.36 -19.02 12.81
C LEU A 150 12.48 -18.76 13.83
N ALA A 151 13.18 -19.82 14.26
CA ALA A 151 14.24 -19.76 15.26
C ALA A 151 15.38 -18.79 14.90
N TRP A 152 15.55 -18.49 13.61
CA TRP A 152 16.54 -17.52 13.14
C TRP A 152 15.97 -16.33 12.38
N ALA A 153 14.68 -16.35 12.02
CA ALA A 153 13.97 -15.20 11.46
C ALA A 153 13.69 -14.12 12.51
N GLU A 154 13.43 -14.51 13.76
CA GLU A 154 13.16 -13.58 14.88
C GLU A 154 14.19 -12.47 15.08
N PRO A 155 15.52 -12.73 15.15
CA PRO A 155 16.51 -11.67 15.26
C PRO A 155 16.65 -10.82 13.98
N LEU A 156 16.13 -11.30 12.84
CA LEU A 156 16.08 -10.56 11.58
C LEU A 156 14.82 -9.68 11.46
N ASP A 157 13.80 -9.84 12.31
CA ASP A 157 12.72 -8.86 12.45
C ASP A 157 13.19 -7.65 13.27
N ALA A 158 14.05 -6.87 12.63
CA ALA A 158 14.53 -5.61 13.14
C ALA A 158 14.01 -4.48 12.26
N ARG A 159 13.86 -3.31 12.87
CA ARG A 159 13.52 -2.09 12.14
C ARG A 159 14.48 -1.93 10.95
N THR A 160 15.80 -2.09 11.15
CA THR A 160 16.86 -1.92 10.14
C THR A 160 16.84 -2.94 9.00
N THR A 161 16.06 -4.01 9.10
CA THR A 161 15.93 -5.02 8.04
C THR A 161 15.26 -4.42 6.81
N PRO A 162 15.72 -4.77 5.60
CA PRO A 162 15.06 -4.31 4.37
C PRO A 162 13.57 -4.62 4.38
N ARG A 163 12.76 -3.64 4.00
CA ARG A 163 11.29 -3.68 4.04
C ARG A 163 10.70 -4.99 3.51
N ALA A 164 11.09 -5.41 2.30
CA ALA A 164 10.53 -6.61 1.67
C ALA A 164 10.88 -7.90 2.44
N LEU A 165 12.12 -8.03 2.91
CA LEU A 165 12.55 -9.15 3.74
C LEU A 165 11.79 -9.17 5.08
N ARG A 166 11.64 -8.02 5.73
CA ARG A 166 10.91 -7.90 7.00
C ARG A 166 9.43 -8.29 6.85
N LEU A 167 8.76 -7.84 5.78
CA LEU A 167 7.37 -8.23 5.49
C LEU A 167 7.24 -9.75 5.28
N GLU A 168 8.19 -10.37 4.57
CA GLU A 168 8.20 -11.81 4.35
C GLU A 168 8.43 -12.60 5.66
N ILE A 169 9.29 -12.08 6.56
CA ILE A 169 9.49 -12.63 7.91
C ILE A 169 8.19 -12.55 8.73
N LEU A 170 7.54 -11.38 8.75
CA LEU A 170 6.27 -11.21 9.47
C LEU A 170 5.17 -12.14 8.91
N ALA A 171 5.11 -12.31 7.59
CA ALA A 171 4.21 -13.29 6.97
C ALA A 171 4.54 -14.73 7.35
N ALA A 172 5.83 -15.08 7.53
CA ALA A 172 6.23 -16.39 8.02
C ALA A 172 5.80 -16.63 9.48
N PHE A 173 5.87 -15.62 10.35
CA PHE A 173 5.34 -15.74 11.71
C PHE A 173 3.85 -16.10 11.68
N TRP A 174 3.01 -15.36 10.95
CA TRP A 174 1.59 -15.69 10.82
C TRP A 174 1.33 -17.10 10.27
N ALA A 175 2.14 -17.55 9.31
CA ALA A 175 1.95 -18.85 8.66
C ALA A 175 2.27 -20.04 9.57
N TYR A 176 3.20 -19.91 10.52
CA TYR A 176 3.70 -21.03 11.33
C TYR A 176 3.40 -20.91 12.83
N ASP A 177 3.27 -19.68 13.35
CA ASP A 177 2.92 -19.38 14.74
C ASP A 177 2.08 -18.09 14.78
N PRO A 178 0.73 -18.19 14.69
CA PRO A 178 -0.15 -17.04 14.70
C PRO A 178 -0.02 -16.15 15.93
N MET A 179 0.32 -16.71 17.10
CA MET A 179 0.49 -15.92 18.33
C MET A 179 1.77 -15.07 18.24
N LEU A 180 2.87 -15.65 17.74
CA LEU A 180 4.07 -14.89 17.42
C LEU A 180 3.79 -13.85 16.33
N GLY A 181 3.05 -14.23 15.28
CA GLY A 181 2.62 -13.34 14.19
C GLY A 181 1.87 -12.12 14.70
N TRP A 182 0.89 -12.34 15.58
CA TRP A 182 0.17 -11.28 16.29
C TRP A 182 1.12 -10.37 17.07
N ASN A 183 1.93 -10.94 17.97
CA ASN A 183 2.81 -10.16 18.85
C ASN A 183 3.80 -9.30 18.06
N ARG A 184 4.41 -9.87 17.02
CA ARG A 184 5.38 -9.18 16.17
C ARG A 184 4.73 -8.12 15.29
N THR A 185 3.55 -8.40 14.74
CA THR A 185 2.82 -7.43 13.91
C THR A 185 2.26 -6.28 14.74
N ALA A 186 1.68 -6.57 15.91
CA ALA A 186 1.22 -5.55 16.85
C ALA A 186 2.35 -4.59 17.23
N LYS A 187 3.53 -5.14 17.56
CA LYS A 187 4.73 -4.34 17.83
C LYS A 187 5.13 -3.48 16.62
N ALA A 188 5.14 -4.05 15.41
CA ALA A 188 5.49 -3.33 14.20
C ALA A 188 4.52 -2.18 13.86
N LEU A 189 3.23 -2.32 14.19
CA LEU A 189 2.21 -1.28 14.00
C LEU A 189 2.36 -0.07 14.95
N ASP A 190 3.06 -0.27 16.07
CA ASP A 190 3.35 0.77 17.06
C ASP A 190 4.68 1.49 16.76
N GLU A 191 5.44 1.04 15.76
CA GLU A 191 6.68 1.70 15.40
C GLU A 191 6.46 3.06 14.74
N PRO A 192 7.31 4.06 15.01
CA PRO A 192 7.23 5.34 14.33
C PRO A 192 7.58 5.18 12.84
N PRO A 193 6.94 5.97 11.95
CA PRO A 193 7.17 5.91 10.52
C PRO A 193 8.66 6.14 10.18
N ARG A 194 9.10 5.53 9.08
CA ARG A 194 10.47 5.63 8.58
C ARG A 194 10.49 6.48 7.33
N GLY A 195 10.67 7.80 7.52
CA GLY A 195 10.58 8.75 6.42
C GLY A 195 9.27 8.54 5.65
N ASN A 196 9.39 8.41 4.33
CA ASN A 196 8.25 8.22 3.44
C ASN A 196 7.99 6.74 3.05
N GLU A 197 8.58 5.76 3.76
CA GLU A 197 8.39 4.35 3.41
C GLU A 197 6.95 3.89 3.73
N PRO A 198 6.21 3.31 2.76
CA PRO A 198 4.85 2.82 2.98
C PRO A 198 4.81 1.47 3.74
N PHE A 199 5.67 1.26 4.74
CA PHE A 199 5.82 -0.02 5.44
C PHE A 199 4.50 -0.49 6.08
N LEU A 200 3.80 0.36 6.83
CA LEU A 200 2.56 -0.01 7.51
C LEU A 200 1.44 -0.37 6.52
N ALA A 201 1.34 0.36 5.41
CA ALA A 201 0.35 0.04 4.39
C ALA A 201 0.64 -1.31 3.71
N ASP A 202 1.91 -1.64 3.46
CA ASP A 202 2.29 -2.95 2.92
C ASP A 202 2.16 -4.06 3.96
N LEU A 203 2.42 -3.78 5.24
CA LEU A 203 2.18 -4.71 6.33
C LEU A 203 0.71 -5.11 6.36
N VAL A 204 -0.19 -4.12 6.23
CA VAL A 204 -1.62 -4.39 6.12
C VAL A 204 -1.93 -5.21 4.87
N ARG A 205 -1.48 -4.80 3.68
CA ARG A 205 -1.87 -5.44 2.41
C ARG A 205 -1.26 -6.83 2.19
N LEU A 206 0.01 -7.00 2.52
CA LEU A 206 0.79 -8.18 2.16
C LEU A 206 0.90 -9.19 3.30
N VAL A 207 0.74 -8.75 4.56
CA VAL A 207 0.87 -9.63 5.72
C VAL A 207 -0.47 -9.86 6.40
N LEU A 208 -1.16 -8.79 6.83
CA LEU A 208 -2.40 -8.92 7.58
C LEU A 208 -3.55 -9.37 6.69
N ALA A 209 -3.86 -8.65 5.61
CA ALA A 209 -5.04 -8.85 4.76
C ALA A 209 -5.23 -10.30 4.27
N PRO A 210 -4.17 -11.06 3.92
CA PRO A 210 -4.30 -12.48 3.58
C PRO A 210 -4.68 -13.43 4.72
N GLN A 211 -4.56 -13.04 6.00
CA GLN A 211 -4.80 -13.92 7.15
C GLN A 211 -6.28 -13.98 7.54
N PRO A 212 -6.97 -15.12 7.43
CA PRO A 212 -8.42 -15.20 7.69
C PRO A 212 -8.80 -15.21 9.19
N SER A 213 -7.85 -15.01 10.11
CA SER A 213 -8.09 -15.15 11.55
C SER A 213 -8.83 -13.96 12.18
N ALA A 214 -9.49 -14.22 13.31
CA ALA A 214 -10.07 -13.19 14.17
C ALA A 214 -8.99 -12.22 14.68
N ASP A 215 -7.84 -12.75 15.07
CA ASP A 215 -6.64 -11.98 15.44
C ASP A 215 -6.22 -11.00 14.32
N ALA A 216 -6.09 -11.46 13.08
CA ALA A 216 -5.76 -10.54 12.00
C ALA A 216 -6.85 -9.46 11.82
N THR A 217 -8.13 -9.81 12.03
CA THR A 217 -9.26 -8.88 11.95
C THR A 217 -9.21 -7.82 13.05
N GLU A 218 -8.85 -8.20 14.28
CA GLU A 218 -8.68 -7.26 15.39
C GLU A 218 -7.52 -6.28 15.14
N LEU A 219 -6.39 -6.74 14.58
CA LEU A 219 -5.31 -5.83 14.19
C LEU A 219 -5.72 -4.89 13.07
N LEU A 220 -6.48 -5.36 12.07
CA LEU A 220 -7.01 -4.49 11.02
C LEU A 220 -7.93 -3.42 11.60
N LEU A 221 -8.83 -3.78 12.52
CA LEU A 221 -9.67 -2.82 13.24
C LEU A 221 -8.84 -1.82 14.04
N ARG A 222 -7.81 -2.29 14.75
CA ARG A 222 -6.88 -1.41 15.48
C ARG A 222 -6.20 -0.40 14.55
N VAL A 223 -5.77 -0.82 13.35
CA VAL A 223 -5.19 0.08 12.35
C VAL A 223 -6.24 1.06 11.82
N ALA A 224 -7.42 0.59 11.41
CA ALA A 224 -8.48 1.42 10.87
C ALA A 224 -8.92 2.53 11.85
N ARG A 225 -9.03 2.18 13.14
CA ARG A 225 -9.46 3.07 14.22
C ARG A 225 -8.37 4.06 14.68
N LYS A 226 -7.10 3.89 14.30
CA LYS A 226 -5.97 4.68 14.85
C LYS A 226 -6.13 6.18 14.51
N PRO A 227 -6.44 7.05 15.49
CA PRO A 227 -6.60 8.48 15.24
C PRO A 227 -5.26 9.09 14.82
N GLY A 228 -5.26 9.92 13.79
CA GLY A 228 -4.03 10.52 13.26
C GLY A 228 -3.03 9.51 12.65
N GLY A 229 -3.43 8.25 12.44
CA GLY A 229 -2.67 7.30 11.63
C GLY A 229 -2.65 7.72 10.16
N GLY A 230 -1.71 7.17 9.37
CA GLY A 230 -1.60 7.49 7.96
C GLY A 230 -2.80 6.98 7.17
N THR A 231 -3.23 7.81 6.20
CA THR A 231 -4.35 7.52 5.28
C THR A 231 -4.21 6.16 4.62
N ASN A 232 -3.00 5.83 4.13
CA ASN A 232 -2.77 4.65 3.30
C ASN A 232 -2.98 3.32 4.04
N GLU A 233 -2.44 3.20 5.25
CA GLU A 233 -2.61 1.99 6.06
C GLU A 233 -4.03 1.86 6.62
N ARG A 234 -4.68 2.98 6.98
CA ARG A 234 -6.08 2.98 7.45
C ARG A 234 -7.03 2.54 6.34
N CYS A 235 -6.92 3.13 5.14
CA CYS A 235 -7.72 2.71 3.99
C CYS A 235 -7.46 1.25 3.63
N ALA A 236 -6.20 0.81 3.59
CA ALA A 236 -5.86 -0.59 3.33
C ALA A 236 -6.50 -1.55 4.36
N ALA A 237 -6.59 -1.13 5.63
CA ALA A 237 -7.19 -1.96 6.66
C ALA A 237 -8.72 -2.05 6.52
N ILE A 238 -9.36 -0.92 6.23
CA ILE A 238 -10.80 -0.84 5.95
C ILE A 238 -11.17 -1.69 4.73
N GLU A 239 -10.41 -1.57 3.63
CA GLU A 239 -10.60 -2.36 2.42
C GLU A 239 -10.43 -3.86 2.70
N ALA A 240 -9.42 -4.25 3.49
CA ALA A 240 -9.21 -5.63 3.87
C ALA A 240 -10.37 -6.19 4.72
N LEU A 241 -10.93 -5.40 5.64
CA LEU A 241 -12.11 -5.78 6.42
C LEU A 241 -13.33 -6.01 5.51
N ALA A 242 -13.54 -5.12 4.53
CA ALA A 242 -14.62 -5.26 3.55
C ALA A 242 -14.46 -6.51 2.67
N GLN A 243 -13.26 -6.73 2.12
CA GLN A 243 -12.95 -7.89 1.27
C GLN A 243 -13.15 -9.22 1.98
N ARG A 244 -12.94 -9.27 3.30
CA ARG A 244 -13.17 -10.45 4.13
C ARG A 244 -14.63 -10.71 4.45
N GLY A 245 -15.52 -9.75 4.21
CA GLY A 245 -16.91 -9.86 4.67
C GLY A 245 -17.03 -9.77 6.20
N ALA A 246 -16.13 -9.05 6.88
CA ALA A 246 -16.11 -8.91 8.34
C ALA A 246 -17.28 -8.04 8.85
N ARG A 247 -18.53 -8.53 8.77
CA ARG A 247 -19.74 -7.77 9.11
C ARG A 247 -19.72 -7.15 10.50
N ALA A 248 -19.09 -7.81 11.47
CA ALA A 248 -18.93 -7.30 12.83
C ALA A 248 -18.13 -5.98 12.91
N ALA A 249 -17.35 -5.63 11.87
CA ALA A 249 -16.63 -4.37 11.78
C ALA A 249 -17.52 -3.18 11.39
N ALA A 250 -18.73 -3.40 10.89
CA ALA A 250 -19.58 -2.32 10.36
C ALA A 250 -19.85 -1.17 11.37
N PRO A 251 -20.12 -1.42 12.66
CA PRO A 251 -20.29 -0.35 13.65
C PRO A 251 -19.02 0.49 13.86
N ASP A 252 -17.84 -0.13 13.79
CA ASP A 252 -16.57 0.59 13.90
C ASP A 252 -16.28 1.44 12.68
N LEU A 253 -16.61 0.94 11.50
CA LEU A 253 -16.51 1.70 10.27
C LEU A 253 -17.48 2.88 10.26
N GLU A 254 -18.69 2.72 10.82
CA GLU A 254 -19.62 3.85 11.05
C GLU A 254 -19.01 4.87 12.00
N ALA A 255 -18.42 4.44 13.12
CA ALA A 255 -17.74 5.35 14.04
C ALA A 255 -16.59 6.11 13.37
N ILE A 256 -15.79 5.45 12.52
CA ILE A 256 -14.75 6.10 11.72
C ILE A 256 -15.37 7.11 10.75
N PHE A 257 -16.39 6.73 10.00
CA PHE A 257 -17.07 7.63 9.05
C PHE A 257 -17.62 8.89 9.74
N LEU A 258 -18.23 8.76 10.91
CA LEU A 258 -18.84 9.87 11.65
C LEU A 258 -17.80 10.77 12.32
N SER A 259 -16.70 10.19 12.82
CA SER A 259 -15.66 10.92 13.56
C SER A 259 -14.62 11.57 12.67
N GLU A 260 -14.37 11.02 11.48
CA GLU A 260 -13.32 11.49 10.58
C GLU A 260 -13.75 12.76 9.84
N SER A 261 -13.10 13.89 10.15
CA SER A 261 -13.38 15.18 9.51
C SER A 261 -12.21 15.71 8.66
N GLY A 262 -10.98 15.28 8.97
CA GLY A 262 -9.75 15.75 8.32
C GLY A 262 -9.33 14.92 7.11
N ASP A 263 -9.65 13.62 7.11
CA ASP A 263 -9.29 12.70 6.02
C ASP A 263 -10.53 12.19 5.26
N LEU A 264 -10.88 12.92 4.20
CA LEU A 264 -12.00 12.54 3.32
C LEU A 264 -11.80 11.15 2.69
N THR A 265 -10.55 10.73 2.45
CA THR A 265 -10.26 9.44 1.84
C THR A 265 -10.62 8.31 2.79
N VAL A 266 -10.17 8.40 4.05
CA VAL A 266 -10.53 7.41 5.07
C VAL A 266 -12.03 7.39 5.30
N GLN A 267 -12.66 8.57 5.41
CA GLN A 267 -14.11 8.69 5.62
C GLN A 267 -14.91 8.01 4.50
N THR A 268 -14.61 8.31 3.24
CA THR A 268 -15.32 7.72 2.08
C THR A 268 -15.01 6.23 1.89
N THR A 269 -13.79 5.79 2.23
CA THR A 269 -13.41 4.37 2.22
C THR A 269 -14.19 3.59 3.29
N ALA A 270 -14.35 4.16 4.49
CA ALA A 270 -15.16 3.57 5.55
C ALA A 270 -16.62 3.40 5.11
N LEU A 271 -17.24 4.43 4.53
CA LEU A 271 -18.61 4.35 4.05
C LEU A 271 -18.78 3.29 2.95
N SER A 272 -17.86 3.24 1.99
CA SER A 272 -17.88 2.24 0.92
C SER A 272 -17.78 0.81 1.48
N ALA A 273 -16.92 0.62 2.48
CA ALA A 273 -16.80 -0.65 3.18
C ALA A 273 -18.06 -1.02 3.98
N ILE A 274 -18.74 -0.06 4.61
CA ILE A 274 -20.04 -0.29 5.25
C ILE A 274 -21.05 -0.81 4.22
N CYS A 275 -21.14 -0.20 3.02
CA CYS A 275 -22.07 -0.67 1.98
C CYS A 275 -21.80 -2.09 1.51
N ALA A 276 -20.52 -2.51 1.48
CA ALA A 276 -20.14 -3.88 1.17
C ALA A 276 -20.49 -4.88 2.29
N LEU A 277 -20.50 -4.45 3.56
CA LEU A 277 -20.64 -5.31 4.73
C LEU A 277 -22.07 -5.36 5.29
N ASP A 278 -22.74 -4.21 5.36
CA ASP A 278 -24.07 -4.01 5.91
C ASP A 278 -24.83 -2.96 5.10
N ARG A 279 -25.65 -3.46 4.18
CA ARG A 279 -26.45 -2.63 3.27
C ARG A 279 -27.50 -1.79 4.00
N VAL A 280 -28.09 -2.31 5.09
CA VAL A 280 -29.13 -1.58 5.84
C VAL A 280 -28.50 -0.38 6.52
N LEU A 281 -27.35 -0.58 7.15
CA LEU A 281 -26.58 0.49 7.79
C LEU A 281 -26.13 1.55 6.77
N CYS A 282 -25.57 1.10 5.64
CA CYS A 282 -25.18 2.00 4.54
C CYS A 282 -26.36 2.85 4.05
N HIS A 283 -27.50 2.24 3.76
CA HIS A 283 -28.69 2.96 3.29
C HIS A 283 -29.17 3.98 4.31
N ARG A 284 -29.19 3.63 5.61
CA ARG A 284 -29.53 4.58 6.68
C ARG A 284 -28.62 5.81 6.66
N ILE A 285 -27.31 5.61 6.58
CA ILE A 285 -26.33 6.71 6.51
C ILE A 285 -26.56 7.55 5.25
N LEU A 286 -26.71 6.91 4.10
CA LEU A 286 -26.91 7.60 2.82
C LEU A 286 -28.23 8.38 2.74
N LEU A 287 -29.28 7.95 3.46
CA LEU A 287 -30.59 8.61 3.48
C LEU A 287 -30.67 9.72 4.54
N GLU A 288 -30.12 9.49 5.74
CA GLU A 288 -30.34 10.35 6.90
C GLU A 288 -29.16 11.30 7.20
N ARG A 289 -27.96 11.02 6.69
CA ARG A 289 -26.71 11.70 7.09
C ARG A 289 -25.95 12.32 5.91
N MET A 290 -26.65 12.67 4.84
CA MET A 290 -26.07 13.45 3.76
C MET A 290 -25.56 14.80 4.29
N PRO A 291 -24.31 15.21 3.99
CA PRO A 291 -23.85 16.54 4.37
C PRO A 291 -24.53 17.61 3.52
N GLU A 292 -24.56 18.84 4.01
CA GLU A 292 -25.00 19.97 3.19
C GLU A 292 -24.00 20.21 2.05
N PRO A 293 -24.47 20.39 0.79
CA PRO A 293 -23.60 20.60 -0.36
C PRO A 293 -22.65 21.80 -0.21
N GLY A 294 -23.10 22.87 0.45
CA GLY A 294 -22.29 24.06 0.68
C GLY A 294 -21.18 23.88 1.72
N THR A 295 -21.37 23.01 2.72
CA THR A 295 -20.44 22.84 3.84
C THR A 295 -19.37 21.79 3.53
N ARG A 296 -19.76 20.66 2.94
CA ARG A 296 -18.84 19.55 2.61
C ARG A 296 -19.09 19.05 1.18
N PRO A 297 -18.85 19.88 0.15
CA PRO A 297 -19.21 19.57 -1.23
C PRO A 297 -18.59 18.27 -1.76
N LEU A 298 -17.35 17.97 -1.37
CA LEU A 298 -16.66 16.76 -1.81
C LEU A 298 -17.25 15.49 -1.19
N LEU A 299 -17.63 15.53 0.10
CA LEU A 299 -18.30 14.41 0.75
C LEU A 299 -19.72 14.23 0.21
N TYR A 300 -20.43 15.34 -0.04
CA TYR A 300 -21.75 15.33 -0.65
C TYR A 300 -21.72 14.60 -2.00
N GLU A 301 -20.80 14.98 -2.89
CA GLU A 301 -20.67 14.33 -4.20
C GLU A 301 -20.26 12.86 -4.09
N ALA A 302 -19.39 12.50 -3.15
CA ALA A 302 -19.02 11.10 -2.90
C ALA A 302 -20.24 10.27 -2.47
N MET A 303 -21.02 10.75 -1.50
CA MET A 303 -22.23 10.06 -1.02
C MET A 303 -23.34 10.03 -2.08
N ARG A 304 -23.49 11.10 -2.87
CA ARG A 304 -24.43 11.13 -4.00
C ARG A 304 -24.11 10.05 -5.02
N LYS A 305 -22.84 9.91 -5.43
CA LYS A 305 -22.41 8.85 -6.34
C LYS A 305 -22.68 7.46 -5.75
N LEU A 306 -22.40 7.28 -4.46
CA LEU A 306 -22.64 5.99 -3.78
C LEU A 306 -24.13 5.66 -3.68
N ARG A 307 -25.02 6.64 -3.44
CA ARG A 307 -26.49 6.44 -3.51
C ARG A 307 -26.95 5.89 -4.85
N ILE A 308 -26.45 6.45 -5.95
CA ILE A 308 -26.77 5.99 -7.30
C ILE A 308 -26.30 4.55 -7.49
N GLN A 309 -25.09 4.22 -7.04
CA GLN A 309 -24.53 2.87 -7.11
C GLN A 309 -25.35 1.85 -6.31
N GLU A 310 -25.87 2.24 -5.14
CA GLU A 310 -26.70 1.40 -4.28
C GLU A 310 -28.19 1.32 -4.70
N GLY A 311 -28.59 2.05 -5.74
CA GLY A 311 -29.96 2.10 -6.25
C GLY A 311 -30.93 2.92 -5.39
N LEU A 312 -30.41 3.90 -4.64
CA LEU A 312 -31.20 4.81 -3.80
C LEU A 312 -31.67 6.04 -4.60
N PRO A 313 -32.72 6.75 -4.14
CA PRO A 313 -33.20 7.97 -4.80
C PRO A 313 -32.08 8.99 -4.99
N GLU A 314 -31.97 9.53 -6.19
CA GLU A 314 -30.95 10.53 -6.53
C GLU A 314 -31.22 11.85 -5.80
N VAL A 315 -30.13 12.54 -5.46
CA VAL A 315 -30.16 13.92 -4.94
C VAL A 315 -29.49 14.85 -5.96
N PRO A 316 -29.90 16.14 -6.04
CA PRO A 316 -29.37 17.07 -7.04
C PRO A 316 -27.85 17.19 -6.98
N PRO A 317 -27.16 17.37 -8.12
CA PRO A 317 -25.72 17.64 -8.12
C PRO A 317 -25.43 18.98 -7.43
N TYR A 318 -24.25 19.10 -6.82
CA TYR A 318 -23.79 20.36 -6.27
C TYR A 318 -23.41 21.32 -7.41
N LEU A 319 -24.15 22.42 -7.54
CA LEU A 319 -23.85 23.52 -8.44
C LEU A 319 -23.12 24.62 -7.65
N ALA A 320 -21.80 24.70 -7.80
CA ALA A 320 -21.02 25.74 -7.15
C ALA A 320 -21.43 27.13 -7.69
N GLY A 321 -22.13 27.93 -6.88
CA GLY A 321 -22.45 29.34 -7.20
C GLY A 321 -23.94 29.69 -7.33
N SER A 322 -24.86 28.84 -6.88
CA SER A 322 -26.26 29.20 -6.59
C SER A 322 -26.45 29.67 -5.16
#